data_AF-A0A950Z5I2-F1
#
_entry.id   AF-A0A950Z5I2-F1
#
_cell.length_a   1.000
_cell.length_b   1.000
_cell.length_c   1.000
_cell.angle_alpha   90.00
_cell.angle_beta   90.00
_cell.angle_gamma   90.00
#
_symmetry.space_group_name_H-M   'P 1'
#
loop_
_entity.id
_entity.type
_entity.pdbx_description
1 polymer ?
#
loop_
_entity_poly.entity_id
_entity_poly.type
_entity_poly.pdbx_seq_one_letter_code
_entity_poly.pdbx_strand_id
1 'polypeptide(L)'
;MFYYEFKMLGIKPENWTPAVVISRLNGLLGNVSQELNIALAIRAIGVDRVKDLDYFQPADPDLDLDPAIDASLLSRDVLGLYSAFRMPVRFTAEDLTAEYRKNTKDRDQAVAVLGESTGYPWAVELSQGRQNMGSNNWVVRGELTASGYPMIMNDPHSLLDVPSLRYWVHLVAPGWNVIGGGEPALPGVSIGHNEHGAWGLTVFGTDSED
;
A
#
# COMPACT_ATOMS: atom_id res chain seq x y z
N MET A 1 -19.58 15.82 2.51
CA MET A 1 -19.03 16.26 3.80
C MET A 1 -17.52 16.33 3.60
N PHE A 2 -16.90 17.52 3.56
CA PHE A 2 -15.44 17.60 3.45
C PHE A 2 -14.83 17.28 4.81
N TYR A 3 -13.89 16.33 4.82
CA TYR A 3 -13.13 15.90 6.00
C TYR A 3 -12.49 17.12 6.70
N TYR A 4 -12.38 17.05 8.02
CA TYR A 4 -11.99 18.16 8.90
C TYR A 4 -10.57 18.68 8.59
N GLU A 5 -9.70 17.77 8.17
CA GLU A 5 -8.32 17.95 7.76
C GLU A 5 -8.18 18.89 6.55
N PHE A 6 -9.09 18.79 5.57
CA PHE A 6 -9.07 19.68 4.40
C PHE A 6 -9.36 21.14 4.76
N LYS A 7 -10.20 21.37 5.78
CA LYS A 7 -10.49 22.72 6.27
C LYS A 7 -9.27 23.31 6.99
N MET A 8 -8.58 22.50 7.79
CA MET A 8 -7.36 22.91 8.48
C MET A 8 -6.29 23.38 7.50
N LEU A 9 -6.11 22.64 6.41
CA LEU A 9 -5.11 22.89 5.38
C LEU A 9 -5.56 23.92 4.32
N GLY A 10 -6.86 24.28 4.28
CA GLY A 10 -7.40 25.14 3.23
C GLY A 10 -7.33 24.51 1.83
N ILE A 11 -7.26 23.17 1.76
CA ILE A 11 -7.16 22.41 0.51
C ILE A 11 -8.55 22.00 0.06
N LYS A 12 -8.82 22.12 -1.24
CA LYS A 12 -10.03 21.60 -1.86
C LYS A 12 -9.66 20.36 -2.70
N PRO A 13 -10.21 19.18 -2.41
CA PRO A 13 -10.05 18.01 -3.27
C PRO A 13 -10.54 18.29 -4.69
N GLU A 14 -9.75 17.88 -5.68
CA GLU A 14 -10.13 17.90 -7.10
C GLU A 14 -10.52 16.50 -7.58
N ASN A 15 -11.16 16.44 -8.74
CA ASN A 15 -11.43 15.16 -9.39
C ASN A 15 -10.12 14.52 -9.85
N TRP A 16 -10.06 13.19 -9.76
CA TRP A 16 -8.93 12.44 -10.26
C TRP A 16 -8.85 12.59 -11.78
N THR A 17 -7.65 12.87 -12.29
CA THR A 17 -7.36 12.83 -13.72
C THR A 17 -6.62 11.53 -14.06
N PRO A 18 -6.68 11.04 -15.31
CA PRO A 18 -5.87 9.90 -15.73
C PRO A 18 -4.38 10.07 -15.44
N ALA A 19 -3.85 11.29 -15.53
CA ALA A 19 -2.45 11.59 -15.20
C ALA A 19 -2.14 11.35 -13.70
N VAL A 20 -3.03 11.74 -12.79
CA VAL A 20 -2.89 11.46 -11.35
C VAL A 20 -2.90 9.96 -11.09
N VAL A 21 -3.82 9.22 -11.72
CA VAL A 21 -3.91 7.76 -11.61
C VAL A 21 -2.64 7.09 -12.12
N ILE A 22 -2.20 7.42 -13.33
CA ILE A 22 -0.98 6.85 -13.95
C ILE A 22 0.26 7.17 -13.11
N SER A 23 0.40 8.39 -12.59
CA SER A 23 1.55 8.76 -11.76
C SER A 23 1.70 7.90 -10.50
N ARG A 24 0.59 7.36 -9.98
CA ARG A 24 0.54 6.52 -8.78
C ARG A 24 0.63 5.01 -9.08
N LEU A 25 0.55 4.61 -10.36
CA LEU A 25 0.53 3.21 -10.79
C LEU A 25 1.85 2.73 -11.42
N ASN A 26 2.85 3.60 -11.60
CA ASN A 26 4.08 3.20 -12.30
C ASN A 26 4.98 2.31 -11.41
N GLY A 27 5.21 1.11 -11.96
CA GLY A 27 5.80 -0.05 -11.33
C GLY A 27 7.26 0.12 -10.92
N LEU A 28 7.53 -0.38 -9.72
CA LEU A 28 8.77 -0.93 -9.16
C LEU A 28 8.53 -1.01 -7.65
N LEU A 29 7.52 -1.78 -7.25
CA LEU A 29 6.90 -1.63 -5.93
C LEU A 29 7.59 -2.45 -4.84
N GLY A 30 8.06 -3.67 -5.16
CA GLY A 30 8.39 -4.67 -4.14
C GLY A 30 9.85 -4.74 -3.70
N ASN A 31 10.80 -4.68 -4.63
CA ASN A 31 12.17 -5.14 -4.37
C ASN A 31 13.28 -4.13 -4.64
N VAL A 32 13.08 -3.00 -5.32
CA VAL A 32 14.23 -2.17 -5.77
C VAL A 32 15.16 -1.71 -4.63
N SER A 33 14.64 -1.47 -3.41
CA SER A 33 15.47 -1.14 -2.26
C SER A 33 16.25 -2.35 -1.75
N GLN A 34 15.65 -3.54 -1.82
CA GLN A 34 16.31 -4.81 -1.52
C GLN A 34 17.39 -5.13 -2.58
N GLU A 35 17.08 -4.99 -3.87
CA GLU A 35 18.03 -5.16 -4.97
C GLU A 35 19.24 -4.22 -4.84
N LEU A 36 18.99 -2.93 -4.55
CA LEU A 36 20.09 -1.99 -4.31
C LEU A 36 20.93 -2.40 -3.11
N ASN A 37 20.31 -2.84 -2.01
CA ASN A 37 21.04 -3.27 -0.82
C ASN A 37 21.89 -4.52 -1.10
N ILE A 38 21.35 -5.49 -1.84
CA ILE A 38 22.07 -6.68 -2.29
C ILE A 38 23.26 -6.27 -3.18
N ALA A 39 23.04 -5.40 -4.17
CA ALA A 39 24.10 -4.93 -5.07
C ALA A 39 25.22 -4.17 -4.32
N LEU A 40 24.85 -3.32 -3.36
CA LEU A 40 25.81 -2.62 -2.49
C LEU A 40 26.57 -3.60 -1.58
N ALA A 41 25.92 -4.65 -1.08
CA ALA A 41 26.55 -5.69 -0.29
C ALA A 41 27.54 -6.50 -1.15
N ILE A 42 27.15 -6.92 -2.35
CA ILE A 42 28.03 -7.63 -3.30
C ILE A 42 29.28 -6.80 -3.60
N ARG A 43 29.14 -5.49 -3.84
CA ARG A 43 30.27 -4.58 -4.02
C ARG A 43 31.20 -4.53 -2.80
N ALA A 44 30.67 -4.65 -1.59
CA ALA A 44 31.44 -4.52 -0.36
C ALA A 44 32.11 -5.83 0.09
N ILE A 45 31.45 -6.98 -0.06
CA ILE A 45 31.88 -8.25 0.52
C ILE A 45 31.91 -9.43 -0.47
N GLY A 46 31.51 -9.22 -1.73
CA GLY A 46 31.45 -10.25 -2.77
C GLY A 46 30.21 -11.15 -2.68
N VAL A 47 29.90 -11.82 -3.80
CA VAL A 47 28.70 -12.68 -3.96
C VAL A 47 28.65 -13.79 -2.92
N ASP A 48 29.74 -14.56 -2.77
CA ASP A 48 29.79 -15.72 -1.87
C ASP A 48 29.43 -15.34 -0.43
N ARG A 49 29.96 -14.20 0.04
CA ARG A 49 29.72 -13.75 1.41
C ARG A 49 28.31 -13.23 1.63
N VAL A 50 27.68 -12.67 0.59
CA VAL A 50 26.26 -12.29 0.66
C VAL A 50 25.39 -13.54 0.74
N LYS A 51 25.65 -14.56 -0.09
CA LYS A 51 24.92 -15.85 -0.03
C LYS A 51 25.11 -16.60 1.30
N ASP A 52 26.24 -16.42 1.99
CA ASP A 52 26.46 -16.96 3.34
C ASP A 52 25.60 -16.27 4.42
N LEU A 53 25.28 -14.99 4.24
CA LEU A 53 24.66 -14.14 5.25
C LEU A 53 23.14 -14.00 5.07
N ASP A 54 22.66 -14.07 3.83
CA ASP A 54 21.25 -13.94 3.48
C ASP A 54 20.66 -15.25 2.95
N TYR A 55 19.36 -15.44 3.18
CA TYR A 55 18.64 -16.63 2.75
C TYR A 55 17.94 -16.41 1.41
N PHE A 56 18.44 -17.04 0.36
CA PHE A 56 17.89 -16.97 -1.01
C PHE A 56 17.14 -18.23 -1.45
N GLN A 57 17.00 -19.22 -0.56
CA GLN A 57 16.35 -20.50 -0.85
C GLN A 57 14.83 -20.36 -1.05
N PRO A 58 14.20 -21.21 -1.87
CA PRO A 58 14.66 -22.54 -2.32
C PRO A 58 15.63 -22.55 -3.52
N ALA A 59 15.93 -21.41 -4.13
CA ALA A 59 16.84 -21.31 -5.27
C ALA A 59 18.28 -20.92 -4.87
N ASP A 60 19.22 -21.08 -5.81
CA ASP A 60 20.55 -20.48 -5.77
C ASP A 60 20.63 -19.43 -6.90
N PRO A 61 20.25 -18.16 -6.63
CA PRO A 61 20.14 -17.16 -7.67
C PRO A 61 21.52 -16.75 -8.21
N ASP A 62 21.56 -16.37 -9.49
CA ASP A 62 22.70 -15.63 -10.02
C ASP A 62 22.66 -14.20 -9.46
N LEU A 63 23.75 -13.81 -8.80
CA LEU A 63 23.89 -12.49 -8.18
C LEU A 63 25.00 -11.68 -8.88
N ASP A 64 25.53 -12.16 -10.00
CA ASP A 64 26.51 -11.39 -10.76
C ASP A 64 25.84 -10.12 -11.30
N LEU A 65 26.51 -8.98 -11.13
CA LEU A 65 26.05 -7.72 -11.69
C LEU A 65 26.19 -7.77 -13.21
N ASP A 66 25.12 -7.43 -13.93
CA ASP A 66 25.16 -7.32 -15.38
C ASP A 66 26.33 -6.40 -15.81
N PRO A 67 27.19 -6.80 -16.74
CA PRO A 67 28.32 -5.99 -17.20
C PRO A 67 27.94 -4.59 -17.72
N ALA A 68 26.69 -4.36 -18.12
CA ALA A 68 26.17 -3.06 -18.51
C ALA A 68 25.96 -2.10 -17.32
N ILE A 69 25.92 -2.63 -16.08
CA ILE A 69 25.74 -1.84 -14.86
C ILE A 69 27.12 -1.41 -14.33
N ASP A 70 27.37 -0.10 -14.37
CA ASP A 70 28.53 0.47 -13.69
C ASP A 70 28.30 0.51 -12.17
N ALA A 71 28.84 -0.50 -11.48
CA ALA A 71 28.73 -0.65 -10.03
C ALA A 71 29.30 0.55 -9.23
N SER A 72 30.13 1.40 -9.84
CA SER A 72 30.62 2.61 -9.19
C SER A 72 29.54 3.67 -9.01
N LEU A 73 28.51 3.66 -9.86
CA LEU A 73 27.37 4.57 -9.81
C LEU A 73 26.33 4.16 -8.76
N LEU A 74 26.39 2.90 -8.28
CA LEU A 74 25.54 2.43 -7.20
C LEU A 74 25.93 3.15 -5.90
N SER A 75 24.95 3.83 -5.32
CA SER A 75 25.08 4.55 -4.06
C SER A 75 23.79 4.43 -3.26
N ARG A 76 23.86 4.72 -1.96
CA ARG A 76 22.66 4.72 -1.10
C ARG A 76 21.61 5.74 -1.58
N ASP A 77 22.04 6.79 -2.26
CA ASP A 77 21.19 7.90 -2.69
C ASP A 77 20.64 7.74 -4.10
N VAL A 78 20.99 6.67 -4.83
CA VAL A 78 20.50 6.44 -6.21
C VAL A 78 18.97 6.32 -6.27
N LEU A 79 18.34 5.87 -5.18
CA LEU A 79 16.89 5.84 -5.01
C LEU A 79 16.33 7.11 -4.35
N GLY A 80 17.08 8.22 -4.29
CA GLY A 80 16.66 9.44 -3.62
C GLY A 80 15.36 10.01 -4.18
N LEU A 81 15.27 10.18 -5.50
CA LEU A 81 14.04 10.66 -6.17
C LEU A 81 12.89 9.66 -6.04
N TYR A 82 13.18 8.38 -6.20
CA TYR A 82 12.22 7.28 -6.01
C TYR A 82 11.61 7.31 -4.59
N SER A 83 12.47 7.47 -3.59
CA SER A 83 12.09 7.54 -2.18
C SER A 83 11.30 8.81 -1.90
N ALA A 84 11.74 9.96 -2.42
CA ALA A 84 11.05 11.24 -2.27
C ALA A 84 9.62 11.21 -2.85
N PHE A 85 9.43 10.55 -4.00
CA PHE A 85 8.10 10.39 -4.60
C PHE A 85 7.16 9.50 -3.76
N ARG A 86 7.73 8.59 -2.96
CA ARG A 86 7.00 7.62 -2.14
C ARG A 86 6.83 8.04 -0.69
N MET A 87 7.54 9.07 -0.27
CA MET A 87 7.40 9.60 1.07
C MET A 87 5.98 10.13 1.26
N PRO A 88 5.30 9.76 2.36
CA PRO A 88 4.08 10.43 2.75
C PRO A 88 4.32 11.94 2.81
N VAL A 89 3.37 12.72 2.30
CA VAL A 89 3.39 14.17 2.45
C VAL A 89 3.35 14.48 3.94
N ARG A 90 4.34 15.19 4.48
CA ARG A 90 4.30 15.63 5.89
C ARG A 90 3.76 17.04 5.96
N PHE A 91 2.74 17.25 6.76
CA PHE A 91 2.23 18.59 7.05
C PHE A 91 2.87 19.15 8.31
N THR A 92 3.20 20.43 8.30
CA THR A 92 3.70 21.17 9.46
C THR A 92 2.69 22.21 9.91
N ALA A 93 2.97 22.89 11.04
CA ALA A 93 2.10 23.96 11.52
C ALA A 93 2.01 25.14 10.53
N GLU A 94 3.01 25.30 9.68
CA GLU A 94 3.08 26.30 8.62
C GLU A 94 2.11 26.02 7.47
N ASP A 95 1.68 24.77 7.28
CA ASP A 95 0.70 24.38 6.24
C ASP A 95 -0.75 24.66 6.65
N LEU A 96 -1.00 24.88 7.95
CA LEU A 96 -2.33 25.20 8.47
C LEU A 96 -2.79 26.59 8.03
N THR A 97 -4.08 26.76 7.76
CA THR A 97 -4.64 28.09 7.53
C THR A 97 -4.49 29.00 8.75
N ALA A 98 -4.55 30.31 8.53
CA ALA A 98 -4.34 31.30 9.59
C ALA A 98 -5.33 31.18 10.76
N GLU A 99 -6.51 30.61 10.54
CA GLU A 99 -7.50 30.33 11.60
C GLU A 99 -6.96 29.27 12.58
N TYR A 100 -6.46 28.15 12.06
CA TYR A 100 -5.98 27.01 12.87
C TYR A 100 -4.55 27.23 13.39
N ARG A 101 -3.77 28.12 12.78
CA ARG A 101 -2.41 28.44 13.24
C ARG A 101 -2.36 29.34 14.48
N LYS A 102 -3.38 30.17 14.70
CA LYS A 102 -3.39 31.21 15.74
C LYS A 102 -3.64 30.67 17.15
N ASN A 103 -4.37 29.56 17.28
CA ASN A 103 -4.68 28.96 18.56
C ASN A 103 -3.73 27.79 18.82
N THR A 104 -2.87 27.89 19.83
CA THR A 104 -1.87 26.85 20.17
C THR A 104 -2.51 25.48 20.36
N LYS A 105 -3.69 25.40 20.98
CA LYS A 105 -4.38 24.12 21.20
C LYS A 105 -4.88 23.52 19.89
N ASP A 106 -5.48 24.32 19.02
CA ASP A 106 -6.01 23.87 17.73
C ASP A 106 -4.87 23.53 16.76
N ARG A 107 -3.76 24.29 16.83
CA ARG A 107 -2.54 24.05 16.06
C ARG A 107 -1.91 22.71 16.43
N ASP A 108 -1.71 22.46 17.73
CA ASP A 108 -1.05 21.25 18.20
C ASP A 108 -1.94 20.02 17.93
N GLN A 109 -3.26 20.16 18.09
CA GLN A 109 -4.21 19.10 17.72
C GLN A 109 -4.25 18.86 16.21
N ALA A 110 -4.23 19.92 15.39
CA ALA A 110 -4.21 19.79 13.93
C ALA A 110 -2.91 19.14 13.44
N VAL A 111 -1.75 19.53 13.98
CA VAL A 111 -0.45 18.92 13.66
C VAL A 111 -0.41 17.47 14.13
N ALA A 112 -1.01 17.12 15.26
CA ALA A 112 -1.11 15.74 15.72
C ALA A 112 -1.96 14.88 14.77
N VAL A 113 -3.16 15.33 14.41
CA VAL A 113 -4.05 14.62 13.47
C VAL A 113 -3.41 14.49 12.08
N LEU A 114 -2.76 15.55 11.59
CA LEU A 114 -2.05 15.52 10.32
C LEU A 114 -0.79 14.66 10.39
N GLY A 115 -0.08 14.64 11.52
CA GLY A 115 1.05 13.76 11.77
C GLY A 115 0.65 12.29 11.82
N GLU A 116 -0.50 11.96 12.40
CA GLU A 116 -1.05 10.59 12.39
C GLU A 116 -1.47 10.16 10.99
N SER A 117 -2.07 11.07 10.19
CA SER A 117 -2.46 10.77 8.79
C SER A 117 -1.29 10.70 7.80
N THR A 118 -0.09 11.12 8.20
CA THR A 118 1.11 11.17 7.33
C THR A 118 2.30 10.40 7.90
N GLY A 119 2.15 9.87 9.11
CA GLY A 119 3.19 9.26 9.91
C GLY A 119 3.27 7.77 9.73
N TYR A 120 3.75 7.32 8.57
CA TYR A 120 4.32 5.98 8.42
C TYR A 120 5.76 6.08 7.89
N PRO A 121 6.78 6.02 8.76
CA PRO A 121 8.20 6.06 8.38
C PRO A 121 8.63 4.75 7.68
N TRP A 122 8.54 4.71 6.36
CA TRP A 122 8.78 3.51 5.54
C TRP A 122 10.17 2.85 5.65
N ALA A 123 11.22 3.55 6.09
CA ALA A 123 12.57 2.97 6.11
C ALA A 123 12.78 1.90 7.20
N VAL A 124 11.99 1.93 8.29
CA VAL A 124 12.02 0.93 9.37
C VAL A 124 10.78 0.02 9.34
N GLU A 125 9.76 0.40 8.58
CA GLU A 125 8.44 -0.23 8.59
C GLU A 125 8.07 -0.99 7.31
N LEU A 126 8.95 -1.16 6.31
CA LEU A 126 8.69 -2.17 5.25
C LEU A 126 8.79 -3.61 5.78
N SER A 127 9.50 -3.81 6.89
CA SER A 127 9.53 -5.08 7.63
C SER A 127 8.33 -5.22 8.59
N GLN A 128 7.89 -4.14 9.25
CA GLN A 128 6.77 -4.15 10.21
C GLN A 128 5.39 -3.93 9.55
N GLY A 129 5.30 -3.17 8.47
CA GLY A 129 4.10 -3.01 7.63
C GLY A 129 3.72 -4.33 6.96
N ARG A 130 4.70 -5.16 6.58
CA ARG A 130 4.45 -6.57 6.20
C ARG A 130 3.86 -7.41 7.35
N GLN A 131 4.11 -7.06 8.62
CA GLN A 131 3.52 -7.74 9.78
C GLN A 131 2.10 -7.26 10.09
N ASN A 132 1.73 -6.05 9.66
CA ASN A 132 0.39 -5.48 9.85
C ASN A 132 -0.52 -5.67 8.61
N MET A 133 0.05 -6.11 7.48
CA MET A 133 -0.68 -6.57 6.31
C MET A 133 -1.03 -8.04 6.49
N GLY A 134 -2.28 -8.37 6.23
CA GLY A 134 -2.78 -9.73 6.39
C GLY A 134 -4.20 -9.83 5.88
N SER A 135 -4.77 -11.01 5.98
CA SER A 135 -6.18 -11.19 5.66
C SER A 135 -6.65 -12.50 6.27
N ASN A 136 -7.88 -12.50 6.76
CA ASN A 136 -8.57 -13.71 7.12
C ASN A 136 -9.64 -14.02 6.07
N ASN A 137 -9.79 -15.29 5.70
CA ASN A 137 -10.95 -15.76 4.96
C ASN A 137 -11.41 -17.11 5.48
N TRP A 138 -12.69 -17.25 5.81
CA TRP A 138 -13.29 -18.53 6.19
C TRP A 138 -14.53 -18.80 5.36
N VAL A 139 -14.73 -20.08 5.02
CA VAL A 139 -15.96 -20.57 4.39
C VAL A 139 -16.50 -21.71 5.24
N VAL A 140 -17.78 -21.62 5.61
CA VAL A 140 -18.49 -22.64 6.36
C VAL A 140 -19.53 -23.27 5.44
N ARG A 141 -19.46 -24.60 5.26
CA ARG A 141 -20.45 -25.35 4.48
C ARG A 141 -21.83 -25.30 5.16
N GLY A 142 -22.90 -25.29 4.37
CA GLY A 142 -24.28 -25.08 4.87
C GLY A 142 -24.74 -26.06 5.95
N GLU A 143 -24.27 -27.32 5.92
CA GLU A 143 -24.57 -28.32 6.95
C GLU A 143 -24.11 -27.92 8.37
N LEU A 144 -23.15 -27.00 8.46
CA LEU A 144 -22.60 -26.49 9.72
C LEU A 144 -23.21 -25.15 10.13
N THR A 145 -24.20 -24.63 9.38
CA THR A 145 -24.83 -23.33 9.64
C THR A 145 -26.29 -23.52 10.05
N ALA A 146 -26.80 -22.64 10.91
CA ALA A 146 -28.20 -22.71 11.34
C ALA A 146 -29.20 -22.48 10.20
N SER A 147 -28.80 -21.75 9.16
CA SER A 147 -29.63 -21.45 8.00
C SER A 147 -29.64 -22.56 6.94
N GLY A 148 -28.70 -23.52 7.02
CA GLY A 148 -28.48 -24.53 5.98
C GLY A 148 -27.75 -24.01 4.75
N TYR A 149 -27.43 -22.71 4.67
CA TYR A 149 -26.73 -22.09 3.54
C TYR A 149 -25.24 -21.88 3.84
N PRO A 150 -24.35 -21.95 2.83
CA PRO A 150 -22.94 -21.61 3.00
C PRO A 150 -22.75 -20.19 3.53
N MET A 151 -21.76 -19.99 4.39
CA MET A 151 -21.36 -18.67 4.89
C MET A 151 -19.90 -18.40 4.54
N ILE A 152 -19.61 -17.16 4.10
CA ILE A 152 -18.25 -16.66 3.90
C ILE A 152 -17.99 -15.51 4.85
N MET A 153 -16.77 -15.44 5.36
CA MET A 153 -16.26 -14.33 6.15
C MET A 153 -14.95 -13.89 5.50
N ASN A 154 -14.88 -12.65 5.04
CA ASN A 154 -13.67 -12.08 4.47
C ASN A 154 -13.30 -10.79 5.21
N ASP A 155 -12.09 -10.77 5.74
CA ASP A 155 -11.60 -9.74 6.65
C ASP A 155 -10.16 -9.36 6.24
N PRO A 156 -10.01 -8.55 5.17
CA PRO A 156 -8.71 -8.10 4.71
C PRO A 156 -8.14 -7.03 5.65
N HIS A 157 -6.90 -7.22 6.10
CA HIS A 157 -6.17 -6.27 6.94
C HIS A 157 -5.24 -5.45 6.05
N SER A 158 -5.59 -4.18 5.88
CA SER A 158 -4.81 -3.25 5.07
C SER A 158 -4.67 -1.93 5.82
N LEU A 159 -3.58 -1.22 5.52
CA LEU A 159 -3.37 0.12 6.06
C LEU A 159 -4.52 1.03 5.61
N LEU A 160 -4.95 1.90 6.52
CA LEU A 160 -5.85 3.00 6.20
C LEU A 160 -5.04 4.06 5.45
N ASP A 161 -5.34 4.24 4.17
CA ASP A 161 -4.66 5.22 3.31
C ASP A 161 -5.68 6.21 2.72
N VAL A 162 -5.19 7.31 2.14
CA VAL A 162 -6.00 8.31 1.42
C VAL A 162 -5.50 8.42 -0.03
N PRO A 163 -6.29 7.93 -1.01
CA PRO A 163 -7.66 7.41 -0.87
C PRO A 163 -7.68 6.05 -0.15
N SER A 164 -8.80 5.76 0.52
CA SER A 164 -9.03 4.44 1.12
C SER A 164 -8.84 3.37 0.05
N LEU A 165 -8.06 2.33 0.37
CA LEU A 165 -7.89 1.16 -0.49
C LEU A 165 -9.23 0.48 -0.80
N ARG A 166 -10.25 0.65 0.05
CA ARG A 166 -11.57 0.05 -0.11
C ARG A 166 -12.66 1.10 -0.19
N TYR A 167 -13.51 0.99 -1.19
CA TYR A 167 -14.78 1.69 -1.25
C TYR A 167 -15.91 0.70 -1.53
N TRP A 168 -17.10 0.97 -0.98
CA TRP A 168 -18.30 0.16 -1.22
C TRP A 168 -19.04 0.63 -2.45
N VAL A 169 -19.55 -0.32 -3.23
CA VAL A 169 -20.41 -0.05 -4.38
C VAL A 169 -21.53 -1.09 -4.46
N HIS A 170 -22.70 -0.65 -4.90
CA HIS A 170 -23.82 -1.51 -5.29
C HIS A 170 -24.17 -1.21 -6.74
N LEU A 171 -23.93 -2.19 -7.61
CA LEU A 171 -24.19 -2.08 -9.05
C LEU A 171 -25.48 -2.81 -9.40
N VAL A 172 -26.44 -2.07 -9.96
CA VAL A 172 -27.75 -2.60 -10.38
C VAL A 172 -28.00 -2.25 -11.85
N ALA A 173 -28.16 -3.28 -12.68
CA ALA A 173 -28.49 -3.18 -14.10
C ALA A 173 -29.19 -4.47 -14.57
N PRO A 174 -29.77 -4.54 -15.79
CA PRO A 174 -30.30 -5.81 -16.30
C PRO A 174 -29.25 -6.93 -16.27
N GLY A 175 -29.52 -7.98 -15.48
CA GLY A 175 -28.60 -9.11 -15.26
C GLY A 175 -27.49 -8.88 -14.24
N TRP A 176 -27.47 -7.72 -13.55
CA TRP A 176 -26.47 -7.37 -12.55
C TRP A 176 -27.13 -6.84 -11.28
N ASN A 177 -26.87 -7.48 -10.15
CA ASN A 177 -27.21 -6.99 -8.82
C ASN A 177 -26.13 -7.45 -7.84
N VAL A 178 -25.11 -6.63 -7.67
CA VAL A 178 -23.91 -7.01 -6.91
C VAL A 178 -23.51 -5.90 -5.96
N ILE A 179 -23.24 -6.26 -4.71
CA ILE A 179 -22.79 -5.34 -3.67
C ILE A 179 -21.49 -5.83 -3.06
N GLY A 180 -20.58 -4.89 -2.80
CA GLY A 180 -19.30 -5.23 -2.21
C GLY A 180 -18.31 -4.08 -2.18
N GLY A 181 -17.08 -4.41 -1.83
CA GLY A 181 -15.93 -3.51 -1.79
C GLY A 181 -14.98 -3.74 -2.97
N GLY A 182 -14.34 -2.65 -3.41
CA GLY A 182 -13.33 -2.66 -4.47
C GLY A 182 -12.22 -1.65 -4.22
N GLU A 183 -11.17 -1.72 -5.03
CA GLU A 183 -10.09 -0.72 -5.04
C GLU A 183 -10.49 0.46 -5.94
N PRO A 184 -10.24 1.72 -5.55
CA PRO A 184 -10.69 2.89 -6.32
C PRO A 184 -10.22 2.91 -7.79
N ALA A 185 -9.11 2.24 -8.09
CA ALA A 185 -8.54 2.16 -9.45
C ALA A 185 -9.12 1.03 -10.30
N LEU A 186 -9.87 0.09 -9.71
CA LEU A 186 -10.38 -1.10 -10.38
C LEU A 186 -11.90 -1.02 -10.53
N PRO A 187 -12.46 -1.31 -11.72
CA PRO A 187 -13.90 -1.35 -11.89
C PRO A 187 -14.52 -2.56 -11.18
N GLY A 188 -15.72 -2.40 -10.63
CA GLY A 188 -16.55 -3.50 -10.14
C GLY A 188 -16.42 -3.79 -8.64
N VAL A 189 -16.59 -5.06 -8.28
CA VAL A 189 -16.65 -5.56 -6.89
C VAL A 189 -15.65 -6.71 -6.72
N SER A 190 -14.57 -6.49 -5.97
CA SER A 190 -13.54 -7.51 -5.74
C SER A 190 -13.80 -8.38 -4.52
N ILE A 191 -14.54 -7.88 -3.53
CA ILE A 191 -15.03 -8.62 -2.36
C ILE A 191 -16.52 -8.33 -2.24
N GLY A 192 -17.39 -9.33 -2.23
CA GLY A 192 -18.82 -9.06 -2.17
C GLY A 192 -19.70 -10.28 -2.39
N HIS A 193 -20.95 -10.01 -2.73
CA HIS A 193 -21.94 -11.04 -3.03
C HIS A 193 -23.04 -10.54 -3.96
N ASN A 194 -23.77 -11.50 -4.52
CA ASN A 194 -25.01 -11.31 -5.27
C ASN A 194 -26.03 -12.39 -4.85
N GLU A 195 -27.09 -12.58 -5.63
CA GLU A 195 -28.13 -13.58 -5.35
C GLU A 195 -27.69 -15.04 -5.54
N HIS A 196 -26.55 -15.25 -6.21
CA HIS A 196 -26.06 -16.57 -6.59
C HIS A 196 -24.88 -17.04 -5.73
N GLY A 197 -24.10 -16.13 -5.15
CA GLY A 197 -22.95 -16.48 -4.34
C GLY A 197 -22.22 -15.28 -3.74
N ALA A 198 -21.18 -15.60 -2.98
CA ALA A 198 -20.33 -14.63 -2.30
C ALA A 198 -18.86 -15.02 -2.45
N TRP A 199 -17.98 -14.02 -2.48
CA TRP A 199 -16.54 -14.19 -2.68
C TRP A 199 -15.75 -13.17 -1.88
N GLY A 200 -14.50 -13.52 -1.63
CA GLY A 200 -13.53 -12.65 -0.96
C GLY A 200 -12.14 -12.95 -1.45
N LEU A 201 -11.18 -12.15 -0.99
CA LEU A 201 -9.78 -12.27 -1.38
C LEU A 201 -8.88 -12.29 -0.15
N THR A 202 -7.76 -12.98 -0.29
CA THR A 202 -6.64 -12.97 0.65
C THR A 202 -5.36 -12.76 -0.14
N VAL A 203 -4.38 -12.07 0.43
CA VAL A 203 -3.08 -11.94 -0.21
C VAL A 203 -2.39 -13.30 -0.18
N PHE A 204 -1.96 -13.77 -1.35
CA PHE A 204 -1.07 -14.92 -1.48
C PHE A 204 0.21 -14.40 -2.14
N GLY A 205 1.33 -14.44 -1.42
CA GLY A 205 2.62 -13.96 -1.92
C GLY A 205 3.12 -14.88 -3.02
N THR A 206 2.95 -14.47 -4.27
CA THR A 206 3.55 -15.10 -5.45
C THR A 206 4.46 -14.08 -6.10
N ASP A 207 5.68 -14.51 -6.44
CA ASP A 207 6.57 -13.70 -7.24
C ASP A 207 5.90 -13.38 -8.59
N SER A 208 5.88 -12.11 -8.98
CA SER A 208 5.13 -11.63 -10.15
C SER A 208 5.92 -10.60 -10.97
N GLU A 209 7.20 -10.39 -10.65
CA GLU A 209 8.07 -9.40 -11.31
C GLU A 209 9.42 -10.09 -11.65
N ASP A 210 9.96 -9.85 -12.85
CA ASP A 210 11.33 -10.20 -13.29
C ASP A 210 11.89 -8.98 -14.04
#